data_AF-A0A6J4UK11-F1
#
_entry.id   AF-A0A6J4UK11-F1
#
_cell.length_a   1.000
_cell.length_b   1.000
_cell.length_c   1.000
_cell.angle_alpha   90.00
_cell.angle_beta   90.00
_cell.angle_gamma   90.00
#
_symmetry.space_group_name_H-M   'P 1'
#
loop_
_entity.id
_entity.type
_entity.pdbx_description
1 polymer ?
#
loop_
_entity_poly.entity_id
_entity_poly.type
_entity_poly.pdbx_seq_one_letter_code
_entity_poly.pdbx_strand_id
1 'polypeptide(L)'
;ALCELTTWVYPAHEGAALPDPDYPYIDLSAAMRAQEVAETLQVLGPALDRIDARIRRRALRELDRRIWQPFLGRGDFWWLWLQPGRTHLNNWTAVCSGGVLVAALAALGHDPERQARVVGKAAWSLGFFRDTFGEAGSLDEGAGYWAYGVSYYAMAAERLAARTGGRMDLLADPRWREIAQFPARVNLYDDTFVNFSDCAPQVTTIPGWLAWLGRRMEVPALEAWAARLLGEQGGHGARNRHLPYVLRTLFWMEAASGPLIVGGGRGRPLSAFLPDVQWLVARADPSDDALILAVKGGHNDESHNHNDGGSFIVHYRREPLIAELGAPTYTRQFFSATRYENIAARSLGHSVPFVNGQEQHAGRERAARVLAQGDGSLSLDLAGFYPPEANLLSLRRDVALHRDGNEGHITLSDHAAFTADGAALALPLLTADRAAEVLGPGHARIT
;
A
#
# COMPACT_ATOMS: atom_id res chain seq x y z
N ALA A 1 25.36 -14.45 11.43
CA ALA A 1 24.41 -13.60 12.19
C ALA A 1 22.96 -14.04 12.02
N LEU A 2 22.34 -13.92 10.83
CA LEU A 2 20.91 -14.28 10.64
C LEU A 2 20.56 -15.71 11.09
N CYS A 3 21.41 -16.70 10.78
CA CYS A 3 21.20 -18.09 11.18
C CYS A 3 21.30 -18.36 12.70
N GLU A 4 21.77 -17.39 13.49
CA GLU A 4 21.92 -17.50 14.95
C GLU A 4 20.83 -16.76 15.73
N LEU A 5 19.94 -16.03 15.04
CA LEU A 5 18.79 -15.40 15.70
C LEU A 5 17.85 -16.48 16.25
N THR A 6 17.30 -16.30 17.46
CA THR A 6 16.33 -17.25 18.04
C THR A 6 15.12 -17.43 17.12
N THR A 7 14.60 -16.33 16.59
CA THR A 7 13.46 -16.27 15.67
C THR A 7 13.79 -15.39 14.46
N TRP A 8 13.11 -15.64 13.35
CA TRP A 8 13.12 -14.70 12.22
C TRP A 8 11.88 -13.81 12.17
N VAL A 9 10.97 -13.94 13.12
CA VAL A 9 9.72 -13.18 13.20
C VAL A 9 9.99 -11.78 13.75
N TYR A 10 9.18 -10.80 13.34
CA TYR A 10 9.21 -9.47 13.95
C TYR A 10 8.77 -9.55 15.42
N PRO A 11 9.42 -8.85 16.35
CA PRO A 11 9.00 -8.83 17.75
C PRO A 11 7.51 -8.48 17.96
N ALA A 12 6.94 -7.61 17.11
CA ALA A 12 5.53 -7.22 17.17
C ALA A 12 4.55 -8.33 16.76
N HIS A 13 5.01 -9.39 16.10
CA HIS A 13 4.20 -10.52 15.65
C HIS A 13 4.40 -11.77 16.52
N GLU A 14 5.27 -11.70 17.52
CA GLU A 14 5.44 -12.77 18.49
C GLU A 14 4.23 -12.80 19.43
N GLY A 15 3.49 -13.92 19.43
CA GLY A 15 2.30 -14.11 20.28
C GLY A 15 2.63 -14.41 21.75
N ALA A 16 3.91 -14.63 22.08
CA ALA A 16 4.40 -14.98 23.40
C ALA A 16 5.42 -13.94 23.91
N ALA A 17 5.68 -13.94 25.22
CA ALA A 17 6.65 -13.03 25.84
C ALA A 17 8.10 -13.27 25.36
N LEU A 18 8.42 -14.49 24.94
CA LEU A 18 9.70 -14.87 24.33
C LEU A 18 9.44 -15.77 23.11
N PRO A 19 10.28 -15.68 22.06
CA PRO A 19 10.13 -16.56 20.89
C PRO A 19 10.39 -18.03 21.26
N ASP A 20 9.50 -18.92 20.82
CA ASP A 20 9.68 -20.35 20.93
C ASP A 20 10.40 -20.90 19.67
N PRO A 21 11.68 -21.30 19.76
CA PRO A 21 12.39 -21.83 18.60
C PRO A 21 11.80 -23.16 18.10
N ASP A 22 11.07 -23.91 18.93
CA ASP A 22 10.50 -25.21 18.56
C ASP A 22 9.15 -25.05 17.85
N TYR A 23 8.56 -23.85 17.88
CA TYR A 23 7.32 -23.52 17.18
C TYR A 23 7.54 -22.37 16.16
N PRO A 24 8.26 -22.62 15.05
CA PRO A 24 8.54 -21.58 14.07
C PRO A 24 7.25 -21.07 13.41
N TYR A 25 7.14 -19.75 13.35
CA TYR A 25 6.08 -19.03 12.64
C TYR A 25 6.65 -18.31 11.43
N ILE A 26 5.82 -18.16 10.39
CA ILE A 26 6.19 -17.46 9.16
C ILE A 26 5.38 -16.17 9.12
N ASP A 27 6.02 -15.07 9.49
CA ASP A 27 5.52 -13.72 9.31
C ASP A 27 6.23 -13.02 8.15
N LEU A 28 5.94 -11.73 7.97
CA LEU A 28 6.62 -10.86 7.03
C LEU A 28 8.15 -10.97 7.14
N SER A 29 8.73 -10.81 8.34
CA SER A 29 10.19 -10.83 8.52
C SER A 29 10.80 -12.19 8.18
N ALA A 30 10.16 -13.27 8.61
CA ALA A 30 10.63 -14.63 8.37
C ALA A 30 10.64 -14.95 6.86
N ALA A 31 9.59 -14.58 6.14
CA ALA A 31 9.52 -14.80 4.70
C ALA A 31 10.53 -13.94 3.91
N MET A 32 10.69 -12.65 4.29
CA MET A 32 11.69 -11.77 3.68
C MET A 32 13.12 -12.28 3.90
N ARG A 33 13.43 -12.73 5.13
CA ARG A 33 14.71 -13.35 5.48
C ARG A 33 14.94 -14.66 4.76
N ALA A 34 13.89 -15.48 4.58
CA ALA A 34 13.98 -16.72 3.84
C ALA A 34 14.42 -16.47 2.39
N GLN A 35 13.79 -15.50 1.73
CA GLN A 35 14.17 -15.08 0.38
C GLN A 35 15.61 -14.57 0.35
N GLU A 36 15.99 -13.67 1.25
CA GLU A 36 17.33 -13.10 1.31
C GLU A 36 18.41 -14.17 1.48
N VAL A 37 18.23 -15.09 2.43
CA VAL A 37 19.17 -16.20 2.66
C VAL A 37 19.23 -17.12 1.45
N ALA A 38 18.09 -17.51 0.88
CA ALA A 38 18.07 -18.44 -0.26
C ALA A 38 18.69 -17.84 -1.53
N GLU A 39 18.40 -16.58 -1.85
CA GLU A 39 19.02 -15.89 -2.99
C GLU A 39 20.51 -15.64 -2.74
N THR A 40 20.93 -15.37 -1.49
CA THR A 40 22.35 -15.32 -1.12
C THR A 40 23.05 -16.64 -1.41
N LEU A 41 22.44 -17.77 -1.03
CA LEU A 41 23.00 -19.10 -1.32
C LEU A 41 23.04 -19.39 -2.82
N GLN A 42 22.05 -18.93 -3.58
CA GLN A 42 22.00 -19.10 -5.03
C GLN A 42 23.13 -18.34 -5.73
N VAL A 43 23.41 -17.10 -5.32
CA VAL A 43 24.41 -16.23 -5.98
C VAL A 43 25.82 -16.47 -5.43
N LEU A 44 25.97 -16.58 -4.11
CA LEU A 44 27.26 -16.61 -3.42
C LEU A 44 27.63 -18.00 -2.87
N GLY A 45 26.79 -19.02 -3.04
CA GLY A 45 27.00 -20.37 -2.50
C GLY A 45 28.42 -20.91 -2.73
N PRO A 46 28.92 -20.95 -3.98
CA PRO A 46 30.28 -21.44 -4.25
C PRO A 46 31.39 -20.62 -3.56
N ALA A 47 31.20 -19.32 -3.37
CA ALA A 47 32.15 -18.48 -2.65
C ALA A 47 32.12 -18.74 -1.14
N LEU A 48 30.92 -18.93 -0.57
CA LEU A 48 30.74 -19.32 0.83
C LEU A 48 31.33 -20.71 1.11
N ASP A 49 31.18 -21.65 0.17
CA ASP A 49 31.73 -23.01 0.31
C ASP A 49 33.27 -23.02 0.34
N ARG A 50 33.93 -22.08 -0.36
CA ARG A 50 35.40 -21.88 -0.29
C ARG A 50 35.87 -21.30 1.04
N ILE A 51 35.04 -20.50 1.71
CA ILE A 51 35.34 -19.99 3.05
C ILE A 51 35.13 -21.13 4.06
N ASP A 52 33.92 -21.68 4.10
CA ASP A 52 33.56 -22.83 4.91
C ASP A 52 32.21 -23.42 4.48
N ALA A 53 32.20 -24.65 3.95
CA ALA A 53 30.99 -25.35 3.54
C ALA A 53 29.95 -25.55 4.67
N ARG A 54 30.33 -25.39 5.95
CA ARG A 54 29.38 -25.40 7.08
C ARG A 54 28.42 -24.23 7.03
N ILE A 55 28.80 -23.08 6.45
CA ILE A 55 27.94 -21.90 6.33
C ILE A 55 26.70 -22.23 5.51
N ARG A 56 26.90 -22.80 4.31
CA ARG A 56 25.80 -23.18 3.42
C ARG A 56 24.93 -24.27 4.04
N ARG A 57 25.53 -25.29 4.66
CA ARG A 57 24.77 -26.35 5.37
C ARG A 57 23.93 -25.78 6.50
N ARG A 58 24.46 -24.86 7.31
CA ARG A 58 23.72 -24.20 8.39
C ARG A 58 22.57 -23.37 7.84
N ALA A 59 22.80 -22.57 6.81
CA ALA A 59 21.77 -21.74 6.20
C ALA A 59 20.61 -22.58 5.62
N LEU A 60 20.92 -23.68 4.92
CA LEU A 60 19.90 -24.61 4.43
C LEU A 60 19.11 -25.27 5.56
N ARG A 61 19.77 -25.64 6.67
CA ARG A 61 19.09 -26.19 7.86
C ARG A 61 18.12 -25.18 8.49
N GLU A 62 18.49 -23.92 8.59
CA GLU A 62 17.61 -22.89 9.14
C GLU A 62 16.43 -22.57 8.20
N LEU A 63 16.65 -22.53 6.88
CA LEU A 63 15.55 -22.42 5.91
C LEU A 63 14.58 -23.60 6.02
N ASP A 64 15.11 -24.82 6.14
CA ASP A 64 14.29 -26.01 6.28
C ASP A 64 13.43 -25.96 7.55
N ARG A 65 14.09 -25.75 8.71
CA ARG A 65 13.47 -25.74 10.02
C ARG A 65 12.46 -24.61 10.20
N ARG A 66 12.79 -23.39 9.76
CA ARG A 66 11.98 -22.19 10.03
C ARG A 66 10.93 -21.91 8.97
N ILE A 67 11.13 -22.39 7.74
CA ILE A 67 10.33 -21.99 6.59
C ILE A 67 9.65 -23.18 5.94
N TRP A 68 10.40 -24.10 5.32
CA TRP A 68 9.77 -25.11 4.46
C TRP A 68 9.05 -26.22 5.24
N GLN A 69 9.60 -26.68 6.37
CA GLN A 69 8.90 -27.64 7.24
C GLN A 69 7.58 -27.07 7.79
N PRO A 70 7.56 -25.90 8.48
CA PRO A 70 6.31 -25.34 8.99
C PRO A 70 5.36 -24.97 7.84
N PHE A 71 5.86 -24.40 6.74
CA PHE A 71 5.00 -24.06 5.60
C PHE A 71 4.29 -25.27 5.01
N LEU A 72 4.93 -26.43 4.90
CA LEU A 72 4.28 -27.65 4.40
C LEU A 72 3.40 -28.32 5.46
N GLY A 73 3.85 -28.36 6.72
CA GLY A 73 3.19 -29.08 7.81
C GLY A 73 1.97 -28.37 8.40
N ARG A 74 1.84 -27.06 8.18
CA ARG A 74 0.79 -26.23 8.78
C ARG A 74 -0.14 -25.61 7.75
N GLY A 75 -1.42 -25.47 8.09
CA GLY A 75 -2.43 -24.76 7.28
C GLY A 75 -3.12 -23.62 8.01
N ASP A 76 -2.67 -23.31 9.23
CA ASP A 76 -3.31 -22.38 10.16
C ASP A 76 -2.90 -20.92 9.96
N PHE A 77 -1.81 -20.63 9.22
CA PHE A 77 -1.37 -19.27 8.90
C PHE A 77 -2.52 -18.43 8.34
N TRP A 78 -2.96 -17.38 9.04
CA TRP A 78 -4.15 -16.61 8.67
C TRP A 78 -4.05 -15.96 7.29
N TRP A 79 -2.84 -15.56 6.88
CA TRP A 79 -2.52 -14.96 5.59
C TRP A 79 -2.44 -15.98 4.44
N LEU A 80 -2.52 -17.27 4.75
CA LEU A 80 -2.47 -18.33 3.75
C LEU A 80 -3.89 -18.74 3.35
N TRP A 81 -4.16 -18.69 2.05
CA TRP A 81 -5.41 -19.19 1.50
C TRP A 81 -5.31 -20.68 1.16
N LEU A 82 -6.00 -21.52 1.94
CA LEU A 82 -6.11 -22.95 1.66
C LEU A 82 -7.55 -23.47 1.52
N GLN A 83 -8.55 -22.66 1.89
CA GLN A 83 -9.96 -23.05 1.84
C GLN A 83 -10.86 -21.84 1.52
N PRO A 84 -11.97 -22.04 0.78
CA PRO A 84 -13.00 -21.02 0.59
C PRO A 84 -13.55 -20.54 1.94
N GLY A 85 -13.71 -19.22 2.11
CA GLY A 85 -14.37 -18.64 3.29
C GLY A 85 -13.46 -17.99 4.33
N ARG A 86 -12.13 -18.00 4.15
CA ARG A 86 -11.32 -16.93 4.74
C ARG A 86 -11.66 -15.63 4.00
N THR A 87 -11.54 -14.46 4.61
CA THR A 87 -12.12 -13.23 3.98
C THR A 87 -11.19 -12.02 4.00
N HIS A 88 -9.98 -12.17 4.53
CA HIS A 88 -9.07 -11.03 4.75
C HIS A 88 -7.66 -11.35 4.27
N LEU A 89 -7.50 -11.56 2.96
CA LEU A 89 -6.19 -11.55 2.34
C LEU A 89 -5.73 -10.10 2.21
N ASN A 90 -4.46 -9.86 2.48
CA ASN A 90 -3.81 -8.56 2.29
C ASN A 90 -2.36 -8.77 1.83
N ASN A 91 -1.54 -7.72 1.93
CA ASN A 91 -0.11 -7.74 1.61
C ASN A 91 0.66 -8.92 2.26
N TRP A 92 0.27 -9.43 3.43
CA TRP A 92 0.92 -10.60 4.04
C TRP A 92 0.86 -11.83 3.16
N THR A 93 -0.24 -12.02 2.44
CA THR A 93 -0.41 -13.13 1.49
C THR A 93 0.72 -13.11 0.45
N ALA A 94 0.95 -11.94 -0.15
CA ALA A 94 1.95 -11.73 -1.19
C ALA A 94 3.38 -11.84 -0.64
N VAL A 95 3.66 -11.19 0.49
CA VAL A 95 4.99 -11.16 1.10
C VAL A 95 5.38 -12.55 1.61
N CYS A 96 4.51 -13.19 2.39
CA CYS A 96 4.81 -14.48 3.00
C CYS A 96 4.89 -15.59 1.96
N SER A 97 3.85 -15.74 1.14
CA SER A 97 3.83 -16.80 0.10
C SER A 97 4.89 -16.54 -0.97
N GLY A 98 5.10 -15.27 -1.37
CA GLY A 98 6.10 -14.89 -2.34
C GLY A 98 7.52 -15.17 -1.86
N GLY A 99 7.87 -14.76 -0.64
CA GLY A 99 9.19 -15.02 -0.05
C GLY A 99 9.49 -16.51 0.09
N VAL A 100 8.50 -17.30 0.55
CA VAL A 100 8.61 -18.77 0.64
C VAL A 100 8.82 -19.40 -0.73
N LEU A 101 8.04 -18.98 -1.74
CA LEU A 101 8.13 -19.49 -3.11
C LEU A 101 9.51 -19.20 -3.71
N VAL A 102 9.97 -17.95 -3.64
CA VAL A 102 11.28 -17.56 -4.17
C VAL A 102 12.39 -18.33 -3.45
N ALA A 103 12.30 -18.47 -2.13
CA ALA A 103 13.28 -19.22 -1.35
C ALA A 103 13.34 -20.69 -1.78
N ALA A 104 12.19 -21.34 -1.99
CA ALA A 104 12.13 -22.71 -2.47
C ALA A 104 12.76 -22.85 -3.87
N LEU A 105 12.43 -21.96 -4.80
CA LEU A 105 13.00 -21.97 -6.15
C LEU A 105 14.52 -21.77 -6.15
N ALA A 106 15.04 -20.92 -5.26
CA ALA A 106 16.46 -20.60 -5.18
C ALA A 106 17.31 -21.70 -4.49
N ALA A 107 16.75 -22.41 -3.49
CA ALA A 107 17.55 -23.26 -2.59
C ALA A 107 17.09 -24.73 -2.41
N LEU A 108 15.88 -25.11 -2.85
CA LEU A 108 15.37 -26.49 -2.76
C LEU A 108 15.61 -27.35 -4.02
N GLY A 109 16.49 -26.94 -4.93
CA GLY A 109 16.71 -27.66 -6.20
C GLY A 109 17.20 -29.12 -6.07
N HIS A 110 17.69 -29.52 -4.89
CA HIS A 110 18.12 -30.90 -4.61
C HIS A 110 16.97 -31.86 -4.29
N ASP A 111 15.78 -31.34 -4.01
CA ASP A 111 14.56 -32.11 -3.73
C ASP A 111 13.40 -31.54 -4.57
N PRO A 112 13.30 -31.95 -5.85
CA PRO A 112 12.32 -31.40 -6.79
C PRO A 112 10.86 -31.64 -6.38
N GLU A 113 10.57 -32.78 -5.76
CA GLU A 113 9.20 -33.11 -5.32
C GLU A 113 8.77 -32.17 -4.19
N ARG A 114 9.64 -31.97 -3.19
CA ARG A 114 9.37 -31.04 -2.10
C ARG A 114 9.33 -29.60 -2.59
N GLN A 115 10.22 -29.21 -3.50
CA GLN A 115 10.18 -27.91 -4.15
C GLN A 115 8.83 -27.69 -4.83
N ALA A 116 8.33 -28.67 -5.60
CA ALA A 116 7.03 -28.59 -6.26
C ALA A 116 5.87 -28.43 -5.27
N ARG A 117 5.88 -29.13 -4.13
CA ARG A 117 4.86 -28.99 -3.08
C ARG A 117 4.86 -27.60 -2.45
N VAL A 118 6.03 -27.04 -2.15
CA VAL A 118 6.14 -25.67 -1.60
C VAL A 118 5.65 -24.65 -2.62
N VAL A 119 6.13 -24.75 -3.86
CA VAL A 119 5.74 -23.85 -4.95
C VAL A 119 4.24 -23.93 -5.22
N GLY A 120 3.66 -25.14 -5.31
CA GLY A 120 2.23 -25.32 -5.55
C GLY A 120 1.37 -24.70 -4.45
N LYS A 121 1.72 -24.91 -3.18
CA LYS A 121 1.00 -24.34 -2.04
C LYS A 121 1.09 -22.80 -2.00
N ALA A 122 2.27 -22.24 -2.26
CA ALA A 122 2.46 -20.79 -2.29
C ALA A 122 1.78 -20.14 -3.50
N ALA A 123 1.93 -20.71 -4.70
CA ALA A 123 1.30 -20.19 -5.93
C ALA A 123 -0.23 -20.24 -5.84
N TRP A 124 -0.79 -21.28 -5.22
CA TRP A 124 -2.22 -21.36 -4.94
C TRP A 124 -2.69 -20.15 -4.13
N SER A 125 -2.04 -19.87 -2.98
CA SER A 125 -2.42 -18.73 -2.14
C SER A 125 -2.20 -17.39 -2.84
N LEU A 126 -1.11 -17.25 -3.60
CA LEU A 126 -0.84 -16.04 -4.39
C LEU A 126 -1.93 -15.78 -5.44
N GLY A 127 -2.49 -16.83 -6.05
CA GLY A 127 -3.56 -16.70 -7.04
C GLY A 127 -4.79 -15.93 -6.58
N PHE A 128 -5.01 -15.82 -5.27
CA PHE A 128 -6.12 -15.06 -4.66
C PHE A 128 -5.71 -13.65 -4.20
N PHE A 129 -4.42 -13.31 -4.15
CA PHE A 129 -3.97 -11.97 -3.76
C PHE A 129 -4.48 -10.90 -4.72
N ARG A 130 -4.60 -11.22 -6.02
CA ARG A 130 -5.18 -10.28 -7.00
C ARG A 130 -6.64 -9.87 -6.68
N ASP A 131 -7.37 -10.71 -5.94
CA ASP A 131 -8.77 -10.49 -5.63
C ASP A 131 -8.94 -9.55 -4.40
N THR A 132 -7.84 -9.08 -3.80
CA THR A 132 -7.86 -8.03 -2.78
C THR A 132 -7.90 -6.62 -3.37
N PHE A 133 -7.74 -6.49 -4.69
CA PHE A 133 -7.78 -5.21 -5.39
C PHE A 133 -9.17 -4.99 -5.99
N GLY A 134 -9.61 -3.73 -6.00
CA GLY A 134 -10.81 -3.32 -6.72
C GLY A 134 -10.69 -3.50 -8.24
N GLU A 135 -11.79 -3.34 -8.97
CA GLU A 135 -11.81 -3.48 -10.43
C GLU A 135 -10.85 -2.48 -11.11
N ALA A 136 -10.76 -1.27 -10.56
CA ALA A 136 -9.82 -0.24 -10.99
C ALA A 136 -8.41 -0.42 -10.37
N GLY A 137 -8.08 -1.62 -9.89
CA GLY A 137 -6.79 -1.93 -9.27
C GLY A 137 -6.55 -1.26 -7.91
N SER A 138 -7.59 -0.67 -7.31
CA SER A 138 -7.49 0.09 -6.07
C SER A 138 -7.16 -0.78 -4.87
N LEU A 139 -6.36 -0.23 -3.97
CA LEU A 139 -6.09 -0.78 -2.64
C LEU A 139 -6.38 0.32 -1.61
N ASP A 140 -7.27 0.02 -0.67
CA ASP A 140 -7.72 0.90 0.41
C ASP A 140 -6.57 1.33 1.35
N GLU A 141 -5.53 0.51 1.47
CA GLU A 141 -4.29 0.80 2.21
C GLU A 141 -3.34 1.80 1.50
N GLY A 142 -3.60 2.15 0.25
CA GLY A 142 -2.81 3.14 -0.50
C GLY A 142 -1.54 2.62 -1.19
N ALA A 143 -0.80 3.55 -1.80
CA ALA A 143 0.31 3.24 -2.72
C ALA A 143 1.52 2.56 -2.03
N GLY A 144 1.73 2.82 -0.73
CA GLY A 144 2.80 2.18 0.05
C GLY A 144 2.59 0.68 0.21
N TYR A 145 1.40 0.27 0.65
CA TYR A 145 1.05 -1.15 0.79
C TYR A 145 0.89 -1.85 -0.55
N TRP A 146 0.42 -1.13 -1.58
CA TRP A 146 0.46 -1.63 -2.95
C TRP A 146 1.89 -1.98 -3.35
N ALA A 147 2.84 -1.06 -3.18
CA ALA A 147 4.24 -1.30 -3.53
C ALA A 147 4.83 -2.46 -2.71
N TYR A 148 4.46 -2.55 -1.43
CA TYR A 148 4.93 -3.62 -0.56
C TYR A 148 4.43 -5.00 -1.02
N GLY A 149 3.11 -5.19 -1.16
CA GLY A 149 2.54 -6.47 -1.58
C GLY A 149 2.90 -6.85 -3.03
N VAL A 150 2.70 -5.92 -3.97
CA VAL A 150 2.90 -6.17 -5.41
C VAL A 150 4.36 -6.46 -5.73
N SER A 151 5.34 -5.86 -5.04
CA SER A 151 6.76 -6.16 -5.28
C SER A 151 7.10 -7.63 -4.99
N TYR A 152 6.62 -8.20 -3.88
CA TYR A 152 6.83 -9.61 -3.55
C TYR A 152 6.06 -10.56 -4.46
N TYR A 153 4.84 -10.18 -4.84
CA TYR A 153 4.08 -10.91 -5.84
C TYR A 153 4.83 -10.97 -7.18
N ALA A 154 5.30 -9.82 -7.68
CA ALA A 154 6.01 -9.70 -8.95
C ALA A 154 7.29 -10.55 -8.96
N MET A 155 8.08 -10.49 -7.89
CA MET A 155 9.28 -11.33 -7.73
C MET A 155 8.94 -12.83 -7.77
N ALA A 156 7.89 -13.26 -7.09
CA ALA A 156 7.47 -14.66 -7.08
C ALA A 156 6.93 -15.11 -8.45
N ALA A 157 6.08 -14.30 -9.07
CA ALA A 157 5.46 -14.57 -10.36
C ALA A 157 6.52 -14.65 -11.48
N GLU A 158 7.45 -13.71 -11.54
CA GLU A 158 8.53 -13.71 -12.54
C GLU A 158 9.42 -14.95 -12.37
N ARG A 159 9.84 -15.26 -11.15
CA ARG A 159 10.69 -16.44 -10.88
C ARG A 159 9.99 -17.74 -11.24
N LEU A 160 8.69 -17.84 -10.96
CA LEU A 160 7.89 -19.00 -11.33
C LEU A 160 7.75 -19.14 -12.85
N ALA A 161 7.44 -18.05 -13.55
CA ALA A 161 7.35 -18.02 -15.00
C ALA A 161 8.69 -18.41 -15.63
N ALA A 162 9.80 -17.79 -15.19
CA ALA A 162 11.15 -18.10 -15.68
C ALA A 162 11.52 -19.58 -15.44
N ARG A 163 11.25 -20.12 -14.25
CA ARG A 163 11.56 -21.52 -13.91
C ARG A 163 10.76 -22.54 -14.74
N THR A 164 9.55 -22.17 -15.13
CA THR A 164 8.61 -23.06 -15.84
C THR A 164 8.61 -22.85 -17.36
N GLY A 165 9.36 -21.87 -17.87
CA GLY A 165 9.34 -21.48 -19.28
C GLY A 165 8.02 -20.84 -19.69
N GLY A 166 7.39 -20.08 -18.79
CA GLY A 166 6.12 -19.38 -19.02
C GLY A 166 4.86 -20.24 -18.84
N ARG A 167 4.98 -21.54 -18.53
CA ARG A 167 3.82 -22.42 -18.33
C ARG A 167 2.98 -22.05 -17.11
N MET A 168 3.60 -21.44 -16.10
CA MET A 168 2.90 -20.88 -14.94
C MET A 168 3.23 -19.40 -14.83
N ASP A 169 2.27 -18.56 -15.23
CA ASP A 169 2.41 -17.11 -15.20
C ASP A 169 1.27 -16.47 -14.39
N LEU A 170 1.58 -16.08 -13.16
CA LEU A 170 0.61 -15.47 -12.24
C LEU A 170 0.22 -14.04 -12.63
N LEU A 171 0.97 -13.42 -13.55
CA LEU A 171 0.73 -12.06 -14.06
C LEU A 171 0.06 -12.07 -15.44
N ALA A 172 -0.42 -13.22 -15.92
CA ALA A 172 -1.13 -13.34 -17.20
C ALA A 172 -2.60 -12.86 -17.11
N ASP A 173 -3.16 -12.73 -15.90
CA ASP A 173 -4.51 -12.16 -15.72
C ASP A 173 -4.51 -10.67 -16.11
N PRO A 174 -5.36 -10.24 -17.05
CA PRO A 174 -5.39 -8.85 -17.52
C PRO A 174 -5.68 -7.82 -16.43
N ARG A 175 -6.31 -8.21 -15.30
CA ARG A 175 -6.53 -7.31 -14.15
C ARG A 175 -5.23 -6.74 -13.58
N TRP A 176 -4.09 -7.42 -13.78
CA TRP A 176 -2.80 -6.89 -13.35
C TRP A 176 -2.41 -5.58 -14.03
N ARG A 177 -2.95 -5.28 -15.23
CA ARG A 177 -2.76 -3.98 -15.86
C ARG A 177 -3.46 -2.86 -15.08
N GLU A 178 -4.65 -3.12 -14.55
CA GLU A 178 -5.38 -2.17 -13.71
C GLU A 178 -4.71 -1.98 -12.35
N ILE A 179 -4.28 -3.08 -11.72
CA ILE A 179 -3.50 -3.05 -10.49
C ILE A 179 -2.20 -2.26 -10.69
N ALA A 180 -1.51 -2.43 -11.83
CA ALA A 180 -0.29 -1.68 -12.14
C ALA A 180 -0.53 -0.18 -12.40
N GLN A 181 -1.74 0.22 -12.82
CA GLN A 181 -2.08 1.62 -13.03
C GLN A 181 -2.42 2.37 -11.75
N PHE A 182 -2.75 1.67 -10.65
CA PHE A 182 -3.19 2.30 -9.41
C PHE A 182 -2.28 3.44 -8.91
N PRO A 183 -0.93 3.29 -8.82
CA PRO A 183 -0.08 4.39 -8.39
C PRO A 183 -0.20 5.64 -9.26
N ALA A 184 -0.43 5.50 -10.56
CA ALA A 184 -0.61 6.65 -11.46
C ALA A 184 -1.93 7.40 -11.18
N ARG A 185 -2.96 6.67 -10.73
CA ARG A 185 -4.29 7.22 -10.40
C ARG A 185 -4.31 7.94 -9.06
N VAL A 186 -3.46 7.52 -8.12
CA VAL A 186 -3.37 8.11 -6.76
C VAL A 186 -2.10 8.93 -6.53
N ASN A 187 -1.33 9.19 -7.58
CA ASN A 187 -0.17 10.08 -7.49
C ASN A 187 -0.62 11.53 -7.38
N LEU A 188 0.06 12.30 -6.53
CA LEU A 188 -0.07 13.75 -6.45
C LEU A 188 1.01 14.37 -7.36
N TYR A 189 2.27 14.20 -7.01
CA TYR A 189 3.44 14.63 -7.79
C TYR A 189 4.64 13.79 -7.37
N ASP A 190 5.67 13.66 -8.21
CA ASP A 190 6.90 12.94 -7.85
C ASP A 190 6.64 11.54 -7.21
N ASP A 191 7.13 11.24 -5.99
CA ASP A 191 6.76 10.08 -5.14
C ASP A 191 5.73 10.42 -4.06
N THR A 192 5.10 11.57 -4.16
CA THR A 192 4.02 11.94 -3.26
C THR A 192 2.72 11.36 -3.80
N PHE A 193 2.08 10.51 -2.99
CA PHE A 193 0.81 9.86 -3.29
C PHE A 193 -0.24 10.29 -2.27
N VAL A 194 -1.51 10.08 -2.62
CA VAL A 194 -2.62 10.17 -1.68
C VAL A 194 -2.35 9.27 -0.48
N ASN A 195 -2.45 9.84 0.72
CA ASN A 195 -2.04 9.21 1.97
C ASN A 195 -3.17 9.10 3.01
N PHE A 196 -4.36 8.73 2.54
CA PHE A 196 -5.43 8.27 3.44
C PHE A 196 -5.03 6.97 4.16
N SER A 197 -5.72 6.64 5.27
CA SER A 197 -5.42 5.45 6.08
C SER A 197 -3.95 5.41 6.54
N ASP A 198 -3.41 4.23 6.87
CA ASP A 198 -1.99 4.07 7.24
C ASP A 198 -1.01 4.18 6.04
N CYS A 199 -1.22 5.10 5.11
CA CYS A 199 -0.28 5.37 4.02
C CYS A 199 0.61 6.57 4.36
N ALA A 200 1.90 6.48 4.06
CA ALA A 200 2.79 7.65 4.10
C ALA A 200 2.64 8.47 2.81
N PRO A 201 2.78 9.81 2.86
CA PRO A 201 2.71 10.65 1.66
C PRO A 201 3.82 10.33 0.66
N GLN A 202 5.04 10.11 1.14
CA GLN A 202 6.17 9.73 0.30
C GLN A 202 6.35 8.21 0.29
N VAL A 203 6.22 7.61 -0.90
CA VAL A 203 6.43 6.17 -1.07
C VAL A 203 7.78 5.91 -1.72
N THR A 204 8.65 5.20 -1.01
CA THR A 204 9.92 4.71 -1.55
C THR A 204 9.83 3.22 -1.84
N THR A 205 10.36 2.80 -2.98
CA THR A 205 10.48 1.40 -3.35
C THR A 205 11.68 1.20 -4.26
N ILE A 206 11.79 0.05 -4.91
CA ILE A 206 12.98 -0.34 -5.68
C ILE A 206 12.72 -0.14 -7.16
N PRO A 207 13.56 0.64 -7.86
CA PRO A 207 13.29 1.04 -9.24
C PRO A 207 13.27 -0.15 -10.22
N GLY A 208 14.06 -1.19 -9.98
CA GLY A 208 14.16 -2.31 -10.91
C GLY A 208 12.86 -3.08 -11.12
N TRP A 209 12.11 -3.35 -10.06
CA TRP A 209 10.82 -4.04 -10.22
C TRP A 209 9.73 -3.14 -10.79
N LEU A 210 9.75 -1.84 -10.45
CA LEU A 210 8.83 -0.87 -11.03
C LEU A 210 9.03 -0.75 -12.55
N ALA A 211 10.28 -0.58 -13.00
CA ALA A 211 10.59 -0.49 -14.42
C ALA A 211 10.16 -1.76 -15.18
N TRP A 212 10.43 -2.93 -14.60
CA TRP A 212 10.04 -4.21 -15.19
C TRP A 212 8.52 -4.38 -15.25
N LEU A 213 7.81 -4.08 -14.15
CA LEU A 213 6.35 -4.19 -14.11
C LEU A 213 5.70 -3.18 -15.06
N GLY A 214 6.22 -1.94 -15.08
CA GLY A 214 5.78 -0.88 -15.97
C GLY A 214 5.88 -1.30 -17.43
N ARG A 215 7.00 -1.86 -17.87
CA ARG A 215 7.12 -2.39 -19.22
C ARG A 215 6.21 -3.58 -19.49
N ARG A 216 6.20 -4.55 -18.57
CA ARG A 216 5.41 -5.77 -18.70
C ARG A 216 3.90 -5.47 -18.83
N MET A 217 3.42 -4.46 -18.13
CA MET A 217 2.01 -4.05 -18.11
C MET A 217 1.72 -2.86 -19.03
N GLU A 218 2.74 -2.33 -19.73
CA GLU A 218 2.64 -1.13 -20.56
C GLU A 218 2.06 0.07 -19.79
N VAL A 219 2.61 0.34 -18.61
CA VAL A 219 2.26 1.46 -17.72
C VAL A 219 3.45 2.43 -17.61
N PRO A 220 3.53 3.45 -18.49
CA PRO A 220 4.61 4.44 -18.52
C PRO A 220 4.87 5.16 -17.20
N ALA A 221 3.82 5.36 -16.40
CA ALA A 221 3.91 6.04 -15.12
C ALA A 221 4.80 5.27 -14.11
N LEU A 222 4.82 3.94 -14.15
CA LEU A 222 5.71 3.14 -13.29
C LEU A 222 7.18 3.24 -13.75
N GLU A 223 7.42 3.34 -15.05
CA GLU A 223 8.77 3.58 -15.59
C GLU A 223 9.28 4.98 -15.23
N ALA A 224 8.41 5.99 -15.30
CA ALA A 224 8.73 7.36 -14.88
C ALA A 224 9.05 7.43 -13.38
N TRP A 225 8.27 6.73 -12.55
CA TRP A 225 8.55 6.61 -11.12
C TRP A 225 9.91 5.92 -10.87
N ALA A 226 10.18 4.80 -11.56
CA ALA A 226 11.47 4.12 -11.46
C ALA A 226 12.64 5.03 -11.86
N ALA A 227 12.51 5.78 -12.96
CA ALA A 227 13.54 6.72 -13.43
C ALA A 227 13.84 7.82 -12.40
N ARG A 228 12.81 8.36 -11.75
CA ARG A 228 12.98 9.41 -10.74
C ARG A 228 13.67 8.87 -9.48
N LEU A 229 13.25 7.70 -8.98
CA LEU A 229 13.91 7.03 -7.85
C LEU A 229 15.41 6.76 -8.11
N LEU A 230 15.81 6.57 -9.37
CA LEU A 230 17.22 6.45 -9.76
C LEU A 230 17.94 7.80 -9.80
N GLY A 231 17.30 8.84 -10.36
CA GLY A 231 17.88 10.18 -10.47
C GLY A 231 18.11 10.87 -9.12
N GLU A 232 17.18 10.71 -8.18
CA GLU A 232 17.31 11.24 -6.81
C GLU A 232 18.33 10.46 -5.96
N GLN A 233 18.58 9.19 -6.30
CA GLN A 233 19.60 8.37 -5.64
C GLN A 233 21.04 8.68 -6.11
N GLY A 234 21.29 9.89 -6.64
CA GLY A 234 22.62 10.43 -6.94
C GLY A 234 23.57 10.49 -5.74
N GLY A 235 24.10 9.33 -5.32
CA GLY A 235 25.20 9.18 -4.36
C GLY A 235 24.82 8.62 -2.98
N HIS A 236 23.55 8.53 -2.62
CA HIS A 236 23.11 7.94 -1.35
C HIS A 236 22.31 6.67 -1.63
N GLY A 237 23.05 5.59 -1.89
CA GLY A 237 22.52 4.30 -2.31
C GLY A 237 21.33 3.84 -1.47
N ALA A 238 20.32 3.31 -2.17
CA ALA A 238 19.18 2.57 -1.67
C ALA A 238 19.29 2.25 -0.17
N ARG A 239 18.50 2.96 0.65
CA ARG A 239 18.35 2.67 2.09
C ARG A 239 18.01 1.19 2.35
N ASN A 240 17.46 0.50 1.35
CA ASN A 240 17.26 -0.94 1.33
C ASN A 240 18.47 -1.69 0.74
N ARG A 241 19.39 -2.12 1.62
CA ARG A 241 20.54 -2.98 1.30
C ARG A 241 20.21 -4.49 1.25
N HIS A 242 18.92 -4.84 1.12
CA HIS A 242 18.51 -6.24 1.02
C HIS A 242 18.89 -6.80 -0.35
N LEU A 243 19.65 -7.89 -0.37
CA LEU A 243 20.15 -8.51 -1.60
C LEU A 243 19.05 -8.76 -2.65
N PRO A 244 17.87 -9.33 -2.30
CA PRO A 244 16.79 -9.54 -3.28
C PRO A 244 16.47 -8.32 -4.13
N TYR A 245 16.42 -7.15 -3.51
CA TYR A 245 16.09 -5.90 -4.16
C TYR A 245 17.21 -5.35 -5.03
N VAL A 246 18.45 -5.47 -4.57
CA VAL A 246 19.64 -5.12 -5.38
C VAL A 246 19.67 -5.97 -6.66
N LEU A 247 19.38 -7.28 -6.55
CA LEU A 247 19.30 -8.16 -7.72
C LEU A 247 18.24 -7.69 -8.71
N ARG A 248 17.06 -7.23 -8.26
CA ARG A 248 16.03 -6.68 -9.17
C ARG A 248 16.47 -5.38 -9.83
N THR A 249 17.05 -4.45 -9.09
CA THR A 249 17.62 -3.24 -9.69
C THR A 249 18.66 -3.59 -10.76
N LEU A 250 19.58 -4.51 -10.48
CA LEU A 250 20.62 -4.87 -11.45
C LEU A 250 20.05 -5.58 -12.68
N PHE A 251 19.32 -6.69 -12.49
CA PHE A 251 18.96 -7.56 -13.61
C PHE A 251 17.67 -7.15 -14.32
N TRP A 252 16.73 -6.56 -13.61
CA TRP A 252 15.43 -6.24 -14.21
C TRP A 252 15.41 -4.87 -14.86
N MET A 253 16.29 -3.95 -14.46
CA MET A 253 16.53 -2.73 -15.25
C MET A 253 17.23 -3.02 -16.57
N GLU A 254 18.17 -3.98 -16.59
CA GLU A 254 18.83 -4.40 -17.83
C GLU A 254 17.83 -5.10 -18.76
N ALA A 255 17.07 -6.08 -18.26
CA ALA A 255 16.04 -6.78 -19.02
C ALA A 255 14.95 -5.85 -19.58
N ALA A 256 14.77 -4.70 -18.94
CA ALA A 256 13.85 -3.67 -19.39
C ALA A 256 14.16 -3.18 -20.82
N SER A 257 15.42 -3.18 -21.30
CA SER A 257 15.80 -2.84 -22.70
C SER A 257 15.31 -1.46 -23.20
N GLY A 258 16.20 -0.47 -23.24
CA GLY A 258 15.92 0.89 -23.74
C GLY A 258 15.88 1.97 -22.64
N PRO A 259 15.93 3.27 -23.00
CA PRO A 259 15.87 4.35 -22.02
C PRO A 259 14.53 4.33 -21.28
N LEU A 260 14.58 4.48 -19.95
CA LEU A 260 13.36 4.68 -19.17
C LEU A 260 12.63 5.93 -19.66
N ILE A 261 11.30 5.91 -19.57
CA ILE A 261 10.50 7.11 -19.83
C ILE A 261 10.79 8.12 -18.72
N VAL A 262 11.28 9.30 -19.11
CA VAL A 262 11.59 10.41 -18.19
C VAL A 262 10.56 11.52 -18.36
N GLY A 263 10.12 12.11 -17.23
CA GLY A 263 9.26 13.29 -17.18
C GLY A 263 8.04 13.10 -16.28
N GLY A 264 7.84 14.03 -15.34
CA GLY A 264 6.63 14.11 -14.51
C GLY A 264 5.38 14.29 -15.38
N GLY A 265 4.31 13.57 -15.08
CA GLY A 265 3.01 13.71 -15.78
C GLY A 265 2.65 12.59 -16.75
N ARG A 266 3.61 11.85 -17.29
CA ARG A 266 3.32 10.85 -18.33
C ARG A 266 2.51 9.68 -17.78
N GLY A 267 1.30 9.51 -18.32
CA GLY A 267 0.39 8.41 -17.97
C GLY A 267 -0.46 8.65 -16.72
N ARG A 268 -0.40 9.85 -16.11
CA ARG A 268 -1.31 10.23 -15.02
C ARG A 268 -2.60 10.81 -15.59
N PRO A 269 -3.78 10.35 -15.17
CA PRO A 269 -5.04 10.97 -15.58
C PRO A 269 -5.23 12.35 -14.93
N LEU A 270 -5.98 13.24 -15.59
CA LEU A 270 -6.41 14.52 -15.01
C LEU A 270 -7.46 14.34 -13.91
N SER A 271 -8.21 13.24 -13.96
CA SER A 271 -9.16 12.81 -12.95
C SER A 271 -9.25 11.29 -12.93
N ALA A 272 -9.23 10.70 -11.74
CA ALA A 272 -9.45 9.27 -11.52
C ALA A 272 -10.41 9.10 -10.36
N PHE A 273 -11.53 8.41 -10.62
CA PHE A 273 -12.42 7.91 -9.58
C PHE A 273 -12.23 6.40 -9.43
N LEU A 274 -12.00 5.95 -8.20
CA LEU A 274 -11.79 4.55 -7.82
C LEU A 274 -13.03 4.07 -7.05
N PRO A 275 -13.97 3.35 -7.70
CA PRO A 275 -15.29 3.08 -7.12
C PRO A 275 -15.25 2.20 -5.88
N ASP A 276 -14.38 1.17 -5.85
CA ASP A 276 -14.33 0.20 -4.74
C ASP A 276 -13.89 0.83 -3.40
N VAL A 277 -13.07 1.88 -3.46
CA VAL A 277 -12.62 2.66 -2.29
C VAL A 277 -13.27 4.05 -2.21
N GLN A 278 -14.07 4.41 -3.22
CA GLN A 278 -14.69 5.71 -3.43
C GLN A 278 -13.71 6.89 -3.35
N TRP A 279 -12.52 6.77 -3.94
CA TRP A 279 -11.53 7.85 -3.98
C TRP A 279 -11.64 8.64 -5.28
N LEU A 280 -11.62 9.96 -5.19
CA LEU A 280 -11.40 10.84 -6.34
C LEU A 280 -10.01 11.46 -6.23
N VAL A 281 -9.25 11.47 -7.32
CA VAL A 281 -8.02 12.26 -7.46
C VAL A 281 -8.12 13.07 -8.74
N ALA A 282 -7.98 14.39 -8.63
CA ALA A 282 -8.12 15.32 -9.73
C ALA A 282 -6.99 16.35 -9.72
N ARG A 283 -6.54 16.77 -10.90
CA ARG A 283 -5.52 17.80 -11.08
C ARG A 283 -5.92 18.81 -12.15
N ALA A 284 -5.46 20.04 -11.98
CA ALA A 284 -5.72 21.13 -12.93
C ALA A 284 -5.07 20.87 -14.30
N ASP A 285 -3.86 20.32 -14.30
CA ASP A 285 -3.08 20.03 -15.49
C ASP A 285 -2.10 18.85 -15.23
N PRO A 286 -1.41 18.27 -16.22
CA PRO A 286 -0.59 17.07 -16.03
C PRO A 286 0.75 17.32 -15.28
N SER A 287 1.11 18.57 -15.02
CA SER A 287 2.31 18.97 -14.28
C SER A 287 2.28 18.47 -12.83
N ASP A 288 3.48 18.36 -12.25
CA ASP A 288 3.66 18.17 -10.81
C ASP A 288 3.37 19.43 -9.99
N ASP A 289 3.37 20.60 -10.64
CA ASP A 289 3.06 21.88 -9.99
C ASP A 289 1.56 22.23 -10.01
N ALA A 290 0.74 21.37 -10.60
CA ALA A 290 -0.69 21.59 -10.73
C ALA A 290 -1.37 21.75 -9.36
N LEU A 291 -2.55 22.39 -9.34
CA LEU A 291 -3.48 22.26 -8.23
C LEU A 291 -4.06 20.85 -8.26
N ILE A 292 -4.02 20.14 -7.13
CA ILE A 292 -4.43 18.75 -7.02
C ILE A 292 -5.37 18.59 -5.83
N LEU A 293 -6.46 17.88 -6.07
CA LEU A 293 -7.48 17.51 -5.11
C LEU A 293 -7.52 15.98 -4.99
N ALA A 294 -7.55 15.46 -3.77
CA ALA A 294 -7.95 14.09 -3.49
C ALA A 294 -9.11 14.07 -2.49
N VAL A 295 -10.06 13.17 -2.64
CA VAL A 295 -11.24 13.03 -1.76
C VAL A 295 -11.46 11.56 -1.44
N LYS A 296 -11.72 11.24 -0.17
CA LYS A 296 -12.01 9.90 0.32
C LYS A 296 -13.49 9.71 0.62
N GLY A 297 -14.09 8.64 0.09
CA GLY A 297 -15.35 8.09 0.55
C GLY A 297 -15.11 6.81 1.36
N GLY A 298 -15.80 5.73 0.99
CA GLY A 298 -15.52 4.39 1.52
C GLY A 298 -16.23 4.11 2.84
N HIS A 299 -15.63 3.27 3.68
CA HIS A 299 -16.16 2.91 4.99
C HIS A 299 -15.10 2.79 6.09
N ASN A 300 -15.50 2.98 7.35
CA ASN A 300 -14.60 2.94 8.51
C ASN A 300 -14.31 1.51 9.01
N ASP A 301 -14.16 0.56 8.09
CA ASP A 301 -13.71 -0.83 8.36
C ASP A 301 -12.81 -1.35 7.22
N GLU A 302 -12.20 -0.42 6.48
CA GLU A 302 -11.18 -0.73 5.48
C GLU A 302 -9.90 -1.27 6.15
N SER A 303 -9.05 -1.93 5.37
CA SER A 303 -7.76 -2.41 5.87
C SER A 303 -6.90 -1.21 6.29
N HIS A 304 -6.35 -1.26 7.50
CA HIS A 304 -5.54 -0.16 8.05
C HIS A 304 -6.25 1.20 8.07
N ASN A 305 -7.58 1.21 8.13
CA ASN A 305 -8.38 2.42 8.05
C ASN A 305 -8.20 3.40 9.20
N HIS A 306 -8.64 4.63 8.98
CA HIS A 306 -8.98 5.60 9.99
C HIS A 306 -10.50 5.88 9.97
N ASN A 307 -10.96 6.82 10.80
CA ASN A 307 -12.31 7.38 10.77
C ASN A 307 -12.31 8.69 9.98
N ASP A 308 -11.85 8.61 8.73
CA ASP A 308 -11.50 9.69 7.80
C ASP A 308 -12.44 9.78 6.59
N GLY A 309 -13.63 9.19 6.70
CA GLY A 309 -14.65 9.19 5.66
C GLY A 309 -15.09 10.60 5.25
N GLY A 310 -14.95 10.95 3.98
CA GLY A 310 -15.22 12.28 3.47
C GLY A 310 -14.02 13.22 3.50
N SER A 311 -12.85 12.79 3.98
CA SER A 311 -11.66 13.65 4.03
C SER A 311 -11.19 14.05 2.64
N PHE A 312 -10.41 15.13 2.57
CA PHE A 312 -9.85 15.66 1.33
C PHE A 312 -8.45 16.23 1.54
N ILE A 313 -7.65 16.15 0.49
CA ILE A 313 -6.26 16.62 0.46
C ILE A 313 -6.13 17.62 -0.69
N VAL A 314 -5.41 18.72 -0.45
CA VAL A 314 -5.13 19.73 -1.47
C VAL A 314 -3.65 20.00 -1.53
N HIS A 315 -3.06 19.86 -2.72
CA HIS A 315 -1.67 20.22 -2.97
C HIS A 315 -1.57 21.21 -4.13
N TYR A 316 -0.59 22.11 -4.06
CA TYR A 316 -0.28 23.04 -5.13
C TYR A 316 1.23 23.27 -5.16
N ARG A 317 1.84 23.30 -6.36
CA ARG A 317 3.30 23.52 -6.52
C ARG A 317 4.16 22.60 -5.65
N ARG A 318 3.79 21.31 -5.63
CA ARG A 318 4.44 20.26 -4.83
C ARG A 318 4.43 20.48 -3.30
N GLU A 319 3.52 21.31 -2.80
CA GLU A 319 3.37 21.58 -1.37
C GLU A 319 1.96 21.21 -0.87
N PRO A 320 1.84 20.59 0.32
CA PRO A 320 0.54 20.35 0.95
C PRO A 320 -0.07 21.67 1.45
N LEU A 321 -1.33 21.93 1.08
CA LEU A 321 -2.14 23.03 1.61
C LEU A 321 -3.12 22.51 2.66
N ILE A 322 -3.86 21.47 2.30
CA ILE A 322 -4.70 20.67 3.20
C ILE A 322 -4.10 19.27 3.20
N ALA A 323 -3.69 18.80 4.37
CA ALA A 323 -2.88 17.61 4.55
C ALA A 323 -3.63 16.48 5.25
N GLU A 324 -3.07 15.28 5.14
CA GLU A 324 -3.44 14.11 5.93
C GLU A 324 -2.27 13.66 6.79
N LEU A 325 -2.57 13.17 8.00
CA LEU A 325 -1.54 12.69 8.94
C LEU A 325 -0.88 11.39 8.46
N GLY A 326 -1.66 10.53 7.79
CA GLY A 326 -1.23 9.20 7.36
C GLY A 326 -0.92 8.26 8.52
N ALA A 327 -0.01 7.32 8.31
CA ALA A 327 0.33 6.29 9.28
C ALA A 327 0.89 6.85 10.60
N PRO A 328 0.35 6.44 11.77
CA PRO A 328 0.96 6.77 13.04
C PRO A 328 2.20 5.92 13.31
N THR A 329 2.92 6.26 14.38
CA THR A 329 3.85 5.29 14.97
C THR A 329 3.06 4.12 15.53
N TYR A 330 3.31 2.92 15.01
CA TYR A 330 2.65 1.70 15.49
C TYR A 330 3.06 1.34 16.90
N THR A 331 2.06 1.22 17.77
CA THR A 331 2.20 0.76 19.16
C THR A 331 1.24 -0.39 19.41
N ARG A 332 1.42 -1.11 20.52
CA ARG A 332 0.46 -2.15 20.95
C ARG A 332 -0.97 -1.59 21.09
N GLN A 333 -1.11 -0.35 21.53
CA GLN A 333 -2.42 0.32 21.67
C GLN A 333 -3.12 0.46 20.31
N PHE A 334 -2.37 0.78 19.25
CA PHE A 334 -2.92 0.96 17.90
C PHE A 334 -3.56 -0.32 17.34
N PHE A 335 -3.08 -1.50 17.75
CA PHE A 335 -3.65 -2.79 17.34
C PHE A 335 -4.62 -3.37 18.38
N SER A 336 -5.27 -2.51 19.17
CA SER A 336 -6.23 -2.89 20.20
C SER A 336 -7.57 -2.20 20.02
N ALA A 337 -8.55 -2.50 20.88
CA ALA A 337 -9.86 -1.86 20.86
C ALA A 337 -9.80 -0.33 21.07
N THR A 338 -8.70 0.21 21.62
CA THR A 338 -8.51 1.64 21.85
C THR A 338 -7.75 2.34 20.71
N ARG A 339 -7.68 1.73 19.51
CA ARG A 339 -7.02 2.29 18.32
C ARG A 339 -7.44 3.73 18.04
N TYR A 340 -8.74 4.02 18.13
CA TYR A 340 -9.33 5.33 17.84
C TYR A 340 -9.15 6.38 18.95
N GLU A 341 -8.36 6.08 19.98
CA GLU A 341 -7.81 7.13 20.86
C GLU A 341 -6.61 7.84 20.21
N ASN A 342 -5.96 7.18 19.25
CA ASN A 342 -4.86 7.76 18.48
C ASN A 342 -5.39 8.85 17.54
N ILE A 343 -4.79 10.03 17.58
CA ILE A 343 -5.21 11.17 16.76
C ILE A 343 -5.20 10.84 15.26
N ALA A 344 -4.25 10.03 14.78
CA ALA A 344 -4.17 9.67 13.37
C ALA A 344 -5.27 8.71 12.93
N ALA A 345 -5.92 7.97 13.86
CA ALA A 345 -6.99 7.02 13.49
C ALA A 345 -8.40 7.60 13.65
N ARG A 346 -8.57 8.65 14.45
CA ARG A 346 -9.89 9.21 14.80
C ARG A 346 -10.24 10.42 13.94
N SER A 347 -11.53 10.72 13.80
CA SER A 347 -12.02 11.80 12.93
C SER A 347 -11.41 13.17 13.20
N LEU A 348 -11.10 13.51 14.46
CA LEU A 348 -10.45 14.78 14.80
C LEU A 348 -9.03 14.95 14.23
N GLY A 349 -8.40 13.87 13.75
CA GLY A 349 -7.14 13.92 13.01
C GLY A 349 -7.29 14.13 11.51
N HIS A 350 -8.51 14.28 10.99
CA HIS A 350 -8.80 14.38 9.54
C HIS A 350 -9.66 15.60 9.21
N SER A 351 -9.66 16.01 7.93
CA SER A 351 -10.44 17.15 7.44
C SER A 351 -11.90 16.76 7.15
N VAL A 352 -12.56 16.22 8.17
CA VAL A 352 -13.94 15.73 8.15
C VAL A 352 -14.82 16.50 9.14
N PRO A 353 -16.15 16.59 8.93
CA PRO A 353 -17.00 17.35 9.84
C PRO A 353 -17.03 16.79 11.26
N PHE A 354 -17.15 17.70 12.24
CA PHE A 354 -17.46 17.39 13.63
C PHE A 354 -18.88 17.89 13.92
N VAL A 355 -19.78 16.96 14.24
CA VAL A 355 -21.22 17.17 14.15
C VAL A 355 -21.84 17.04 15.53
N ASN A 356 -22.39 18.12 16.09
CA ASN A 356 -23.06 18.10 17.40
C ASN A 356 -22.22 17.45 18.53
N GLY A 357 -20.91 17.70 18.52
CA GLY A 357 -20.01 17.10 19.51
C GLY A 357 -19.60 15.65 19.21
N GLN A 358 -19.98 15.10 18.05
CA GLN A 358 -19.72 13.72 17.65
C GLN A 358 -18.70 13.61 16.52
N GLU A 359 -17.81 12.63 16.65
CA GLU A 359 -16.94 12.12 15.60
C GLU A 359 -17.61 11.00 14.80
N GLN A 360 -16.96 10.55 13.74
CA GLN A 360 -17.37 9.33 13.06
C GLN A 360 -17.04 8.10 13.92
N HIS A 361 -17.86 7.07 13.78
CA HIS A 361 -17.62 5.78 14.42
C HIS A 361 -16.93 4.81 13.44
N ALA A 362 -16.22 3.84 14.00
CA ALA A 362 -15.67 2.72 13.25
C ALA A 362 -16.78 1.71 12.91
N GLY A 363 -16.60 0.97 11.81
CA GLY A 363 -17.52 -0.08 11.39
C GLY A 363 -17.80 -0.06 9.88
N ARG A 364 -18.17 -1.22 9.34
CA ARG A 364 -18.43 -1.39 7.90
C ARG A 364 -19.70 -0.68 7.45
N GLU A 365 -20.67 -0.55 8.35
CA GLU A 365 -21.89 0.21 8.14
C GLU A 365 -21.66 1.73 8.21
N ARG A 366 -20.51 2.16 8.75
CA ARG A 366 -20.09 3.56 8.80
C ARG A 366 -19.44 3.90 7.48
N ALA A 367 -20.27 4.28 6.51
CA ALA A 367 -19.87 4.44 5.14
C ALA A 367 -20.44 5.70 4.50
N ALA A 368 -19.71 6.24 3.53
CA ALA A 368 -20.21 7.26 2.62
C ALA A 368 -21.10 6.61 1.57
N ARG A 369 -22.19 7.28 1.21
CA ARG A 369 -22.93 6.96 -0.03
C ARG A 369 -22.54 7.93 -1.13
N VAL A 370 -22.06 7.42 -2.27
CA VAL A 370 -21.81 8.25 -3.46
C VAL A 370 -23.14 8.73 -4.02
N LEU A 371 -23.32 10.05 -4.09
CA LEU A 371 -24.51 10.69 -4.66
C LEU A 371 -24.32 11.03 -6.14
N ALA A 372 -23.13 11.50 -6.49
CA ALA A 372 -22.73 11.82 -7.86
C ALA A 372 -21.20 11.81 -7.97
N GLN A 373 -20.70 11.56 -9.18
CA GLN A 373 -19.29 11.68 -9.53
C GLN A 373 -19.17 12.26 -10.93
N GLY A 374 -18.14 13.07 -11.17
CA GLY A 374 -17.83 13.68 -12.45
C GLY A 374 -16.34 13.86 -12.66
N ASP A 375 -15.97 14.50 -13.77
CA ASP A 375 -14.58 14.86 -14.01
C ASP A 375 -14.12 15.94 -13.02
N GLY A 376 -13.29 15.53 -12.05
CA GLY A 376 -12.80 16.41 -11.00
C GLY A 376 -13.81 16.73 -9.90
N SER A 377 -14.95 16.04 -9.82
CA SER A 377 -15.97 16.29 -8.79
C SER A 377 -16.54 15.02 -8.16
N LEU A 378 -16.86 15.10 -6.86
CA LEU A 378 -17.45 14.02 -6.08
C LEU A 378 -18.45 14.58 -5.07
N SER A 379 -19.64 13.98 -5.05
CA SER A 379 -20.70 14.27 -4.08
C SER A 379 -20.94 13.04 -3.21
N LEU A 380 -20.82 13.19 -1.90
CA LEU A 380 -20.98 12.13 -0.91
C LEU A 380 -22.08 12.50 0.09
N ASP A 381 -22.82 11.51 0.55
CA ASP A 381 -23.60 11.59 1.80
C ASP A 381 -22.79 10.93 2.91
N LEU A 382 -22.40 11.73 3.90
CA LEU A 382 -21.53 11.35 5.00
C LEU A 382 -22.31 10.99 6.27
N ALA A 383 -23.65 11.07 6.27
CA ALA A 383 -24.43 10.87 7.49
C ALA A 383 -24.24 9.47 8.11
N GLY A 384 -23.99 8.44 7.27
CA GLY A 384 -23.77 7.06 7.71
C GLY A 384 -22.56 6.89 8.64
N PHE A 385 -21.58 7.80 8.59
CA PHE A 385 -20.41 7.73 9.47
C PHE A 385 -20.70 8.11 10.93
N TYR A 386 -21.74 8.91 11.17
CA TYR A 386 -22.00 9.50 12.48
C TYR A 386 -22.98 8.65 13.29
N PRO A 387 -22.87 8.68 14.62
CA PRO A 387 -23.81 7.98 15.48
C PRO A 387 -25.14 8.77 15.58
N PRO A 388 -26.24 8.12 16.02
CA PRO A 388 -27.55 8.77 16.17
C PRO A 388 -27.52 10.05 17.03
N GLU A 389 -26.62 10.11 18.01
CA GLU A 389 -26.39 11.25 18.91
C GLU A 389 -25.96 12.52 18.15
N ALA A 390 -25.47 12.39 16.91
CA ALA A 390 -25.17 13.52 16.03
C ALA A 390 -26.45 14.22 15.54
N ASN A 391 -27.64 13.66 15.74
CA ASN A 391 -28.94 14.19 15.32
C ASN A 391 -29.00 14.54 13.82
N LEU A 392 -28.27 13.79 13.00
CA LEU A 392 -28.04 14.06 11.59
C LEU A 392 -29.03 13.27 10.72
N LEU A 393 -29.79 13.96 9.88
CA LEU A 393 -30.66 13.35 8.86
C LEU A 393 -29.89 13.11 7.55
N SER A 394 -29.06 14.08 7.16
CA SER A 394 -28.20 13.99 5.98
C SER A 394 -27.01 14.92 6.15
N LEU A 395 -25.89 14.56 5.52
CA LEU A 395 -24.73 15.43 5.39
C LEU A 395 -24.13 15.25 4.01
N ARG A 396 -24.60 16.08 3.08
CA ARG A 396 -24.10 16.07 1.71
C ARG A 396 -22.84 16.93 1.63
N ARG A 397 -21.73 16.32 1.22
CA ARG A 397 -20.48 17.00 0.86
C ARG A 397 -20.33 16.99 -0.66
N ASP A 398 -20.23 18.16 -1.26
CA ASP A 398 -19.88 18.34 -2.67
C ASP A 398 -18.47 18.91 -2.76
N VAL A 399 -17.57 18.23 -3.47
CA VAL A 399 -16.20 18.71 -3.71
C VAL A 399 -15.94 18.72 -5.21
N ALA A 400 -15.34 19.80 -5.73
CA ALA A 400 -14.98 19.92 -7.13
C ALA A 400 -13.69 20.72 -7.33
N LEU A 401 -12.86 20.27 -8.27
CA LEU A 401 -11.73 21.03 -8.82
C LEU A 401 -12.18 21.64 -10.16
N HIS A 402 -12.12 22.98 -10.24
CA HIS A 402 -12.45 23.74 -11.45
C HIS A 402 -11.17 24.11 -12.20
N ARG A 403 -11.11 23.77 -13.48
CA ARG A 403 -9.91 23.93 -14.32
C ARG A 403 -10.02 25.21 -15.15
N ASP A 404 -9.43 26.28 -14.64
CA ASP A 404 -9.37 27.59 -15.30
C ASP A 404 -7.91 27.94 -15.70
N GLY A 405 -7.28 27.06 -16.49
CA GLY A 405 -5.86 27.20 -16.84
C GLY A 405 -4.95 27.10 -15.61
N ASN A 406 -4.05 28.09 -15.41
CA ASN A 406 -3.13 28.14 -14.26
C ASN A 406 -3.77 28.70 -12.97
N GLU A 407 -5.05 29.11 -13.00
CA GLU A 407 -5.77 29.77 -11.92
C GLU A 407 -6.95 28.93 -11.39
N GLY A 408 -6.88 27.60 -11.53
CA GLY A 408 -7.91 26.70 -11.04
C GLY A 408 -8.19 26.87 -9.54
N HIS A 409 -9.41 26.52 -9.13
CA HIS A 409 -9.83 26.62 -7.73
C HIS A 409 -10.61 25.36 -7.30
N ILE A 410 -10.72 25.15 -6.00
CA ILE A 410 -11.48 24.04 -5.41
C ILE A 410 -12.67 24.60 -4.65
N THR A 411 -13.84 23.99 -4.85
CA THR A 411 -15.05 24.28 -4.07
C THR A 411 -15.37 23.07 -3.20
N LEU A 412 -15.65 23.30 -1.91
CA LEU A 412 -16.22 22.32 -1.00
C LEU A 412 -17.48 22.92 -0.37
N SER A 413 -18.60 22.20 -0.45
CA SER A 413 -19.87 22.61 0.13
C SER A 413 -20.43 21.47 0.98
N ASP A 414 -20.64 21.74 2.26
CA ASP A 414 -21.33 20.82 3.17
C ASP A 414 -22.77 21.31 3.43
N HIS A 415 -23.74 20.46 3.15
CA HIS A 415 -25.16 20.69 3.39
C HIS A 415 -25.68 19.66 4.39
N ALA A 416 -25.95 20.08 5.61
CA ALA A 416 -26.44 19.22 6.69
C ALA A 416 -27.92 19.49 7.01
N ALA A 417 -28.68 18.43 7.23
CA ALA A 417 -30.03 18.50 7.78
C ALA A 417 -30.07 17.77 9.13
N PHE A 418 -30.75 18.35 10.11
CA PHE A 418 -30.79 17.85 11.49
C PHE A 418 -32.22 17.58 11.95
N THR A 419 -32.36 16.68 12.92
CA THR A 419 -33.65 16.36 13.55
C THR A 419 -34.09 17.39 14.61
N ALA A 420 -33.18 18.25 15.07
CA ALA A 420 -33.41 19.21 16.15
C ALA A 420 -32.72 20.55 15.87
N ASP A 421 -33.25 21.61 16.50
CA ASP A 421 -32.65 22.96 16.48
C ASP A 421 -31.35 23.03 17.30
N GLY A 422 -30.56 24.09 17.06
CA GLY A 422 -29.31 24.32 17.80
C GLY A 422 -28.13 23.47 17.33
N ALA A 423 -28.20 22.95 16.10
CA ALA A 423 -27.15 22.13 15.52
C ALA A 423 -25.83 22.91 15.34
N ALA A 424 -24.71 22.22 15.58
CA ALA A 424 -23.37 22.70 15.38
C ALA A 424 -22.65 21.79 14.36
N LEU A 425 -22.08 22.42 13.35
CA LEU A 425 -21.22 21.80 12.36
C LEU A 425 -19.88 22.54 12.36
N ALA A 426 -18.80 21.83 12.64
CA ALA A 426 -17.45 22.37 12.53
C ALA A 426 -16.66 21.52 11.52
N LEU A 427 -15.81 22.17 10.72
CA LEU A 427 -14.87 21.49 9.83
C LEU A 427 -13.45 21.80 10.29
N PRO A 428 -12.78 20.92 11.05
CA PRO A 428 -11.35 21.02 11.23
C PRO A 428 -10.66 20.92 9.86
N LEU A 429 -9.67 21.77 9.64
CA LEU A 429 -8.78 21.71 8.49
C LEU A 429 -7.38 21.45 9.00
N LEU A 430 -6.78 20.36 8.53
CA LEU A 430 -5.37 20.09 8.82
C LEU A 430 -4.52 20.78 7.75
N THR A 431 -3.85 21.84 8.17
CA THR A 431 -2.74 22.40 7.41
C THR A 431 -1.46 21.70 7.86
N ALA A 432 -0.50 21.52 6.94
CA ALA A 432 0.80 20.94 7.27
C ALA A 432 1.65 21.92 8.10
N ASP A 433 2.88 22.18 7.66
CA ASP A 433 3.83 23.13 8.24
C ASP A 433 3.49 24.61 7.99
N ARG A 434 2.21 24.92 7.77
CA ARG A 434 1.72 26.25 7.40
C ARG A 434 0.90 26.91 8.50
N ALA A 435 1.00 28.22 8.58
CA ALA A 435 0.15 29.02 9.44
C ALA A 435 -1.19 29.29 8.73
N ALA A 436 -2.29 29.06 9.45
CA ALA A 436 -3.62 29.50 9.04
C ALA A 436 -4.00 30.77 9.81
N GLU A 437 -4.11 31.89 9.11
CA GLU A 437 -4.54 33.17 9.65
C GLU A 437 -6.03 33.38 9.33
N VAL A 438 -6.88 33.48 10.35
CA VAL A 438 -8.29 33.85 10.17
C VAL A 438 -8.36 35.36 9.93
N LEU A 439 -8.70 35.74 8.70
CA LEU A 439 -8.78 37.15 8.27
C LEU A 439 -10.12 37.80 8.64
N GLY A 440 -11.14 36.99 8.90
CA GLY A 440 -12.49 37.43 9.26
C GLY A 440 -13.53 36.34 9.05
N PRO A 441 -14.83 36.63 9.23
CA PRO A 441 -15.90 35.68 8.97
C PRO A 441 -15.81 35.08 7.57
N GLY A 442 -15.69 33.75 7.49
CA GLY A 442 -15.62 33.00 6.24
C GLY A 442 -14.31 33.12 5.46
N HIS A 443 -13.28 33.79 6.00
CA HIS A 443 -12.03 34.02 5.29
C HIS A 443 -10.82 33.64 6.15
N ALA A 444 -9.99 32.76 5.63
CA ALA A 444 -8.69 32.42 6.19
C ALA A 444 -7.63 32.39 5.09
N ARG A 445 -6.39 32.68 5.46
CA ARG A 445 -5.22 32.57 4.59
C ARG A 445 -4.30 31.50 5.15
N ILE A 446 -3.88 30.58 4.29
CA ILE A 446 -2.84 29.60 4.60
C ILE A 446 -1.56 30.11 3.94
N THR A 447 -0.51 30.37 4.74
CA THR A 447 0.80 30.85 4.26
C THR A 447 1.85 29.78 4.43
#